data_AF-A0AAN5A134-F1
#
_entry.id   AF-A0AAN5A134-F1
#
_cell.length_a   1.000
_cell.length_b   1.000
_cell.length_c   1.000
_cell.angle_alpha   90.00
_cell.angle_beta   90.00
_cell.angle_gamma   90.00
#
_symmetry.space_group_name_H-M   'P 1'
#
loop_
_entity.id
_entity.type
_entity.pdbx_description
1 polymer ?
#
loop_
_entity_poly.entity_id
_entity_poly.type
_entity_poly.pdbx_seq_one_letter_code
_entity_poly.pdbx_strand_id
1 'polypeptide(L)'
;MTKPLAIVQPRPSRLSAKLRRAIELRVTEGRTIADACAEAGISPQGWYKAMKRPAVRDHLEEVQRRFVAEVDANRGLIKAQALQVALELMLHAKSESIRARMAEFLASDGKAPQVSVNIDARQGGGYEYRRPGQRVVEIEEEPISSEPE
;
A
#
# COMPACT_ATOMS: atom_id res chain seq x y z
N MET A 1 13.23 50.07 24.13
CA MET A 1 12.04 49.42 23.53
C MET A 1 12.52 48.35 22.56
N THR A 2 12.55 47.10 23.00
CA THR A 2 12.99 45.94 22.20
C THR A 2 11.82 45.43 21.37
N LYS A 3 11.97 45.44 20.04
CA LYS A 3 10.97 44.87 19.11
C LYS A 3 10.87 43.35 19.34
N PRO A 4 9.67 42.77 19.58
CA PRO A 4 9.53 41.33 19.66
C PRO A 4 9.78 40.71 18.28
N LEU A 5 10.59 39.66 18.24
CA LEU A 5 10.87 38.87 17.05
C LEU A 5 9.57 38.20 16.59
N ALA A 6 9.08 38.57 15.41
CA ALA A 6 7.89 37.97 14.83
C ALA A 6 8.16 36.50 14.50
N ILE A 7 7.35 35.60 15.07
CA ILE A 7 7.34 34.19 14.70
C ILE A 7 6.79 34.10 13.26
N VAL A 8 7.69 33.98 12.29
CA VAL A 8 7.31 33.75 10.90
C VAL A 8 6.76 32.34 10.82
N GLN A 9 5.43 32.22 10.67
CA GLN A 9 4.83 30.92 10.44
C GLN A 9 5.43 30.30 9.15
N PRO A 10 5.94 29.06 9.20
CA PRO A 10 6.55 28.44 8.05
C PRO A 10 5.50 28.31 6.95
N ARG A 11 5.75 28.92 5.79
CA ARG A 11 4.87 28.80 4.63
C ARG A 11 4.70 27.31 4.33
N PRO A 12 3.46 26.82 4.07
CA PRO A 12 3.23 25.43 3.74
C PRO A 12 4.15 25.06 2.58
N SER A 13 4.97 24.04 2.79
CA SER A 13 6.04 23.71 1.86
C SER A 13 5.44 23.30 0.53
N ARG A 14 5.51 24.19 -0.46
CA ARG A 14 5.01 23.95 -1.81
C ARG A 14 5.83 22.82 -2.42
N LEU A 15 5.20 21.67 -2.62
CA LEU A 15 5.79 20.56 -3.35
C LEU A 15 6.06 20.99 -4.79
N SER A 16 7.23 20.61 -5.33
CA SER A 16 7.55 20.86 -6.73
C SER A 16 6.57 20.11 -7.63
N ALA A 17 6.11 20.76 -8.71
CA ALA A 17 5.20 20.16 -9.67
C ALA A 17 5.74 18.86 -10.26
N LYS A 18 7.06 18.79 -10.51
CA LYS A 18 7.72 17.58 -11.01
C LYS A 18 7.64 16.42 -10.02
N LEU A 19 7.86 16.71 -8.73
CA LEU A 19 7.78 15.69 -7.68
C LEU A 19 6.35 15.17 -7.52
N ARG A 20 5.35 16.05 -7.62
CA ARG A 20 3.93 15.64 -7.62
C ARG A 20 3.64 14.70 -8.79
N ARG A 21 4.09 15.06 -10.00
CA ARG A 21 3.91 14.22 -11.19
C ARG A 21 4.57 12.85 -11.02
N ALA A 22 5.79 12.78 -10.49
CA ALA A 22 6.46 11.52 -10.22
C ALA A 22 5.69 10.65 -9.19
N ILE A 23 5.11 11.27 -8.16
CA ILE A 23 4.27 10.59 -7.16
C ILE A 23 3.01 10.01 -7.81
N GLU A 24 2.33 10.81 -8.63
CA GLU A 24 1.14 10.37 -9.36
C GLU A 24 1.46 9.17 -10.26
N LEU A 25 2.46 9.29 -11.14
CA LEU A 25 2.90 8.20 -12.03
C LEU A 25 3.19 6.89 -11.29
N ARG A 26 3.84 6.99 -10.13
CA ARG A 26 4.14 5.80 -9.31
C ARG A 26 2.88 5.16 -8.74
N VAL A 27 1.95 5.96 -8.22
CA VAL A 27 0.77 5.45 -7.50
C VAL A 27 -0.31 4.97 -8.46
N THR A 28 -0.61 5.74 -9.51
CA THR A 28 -1.72 5.44 -10.42
C THR A 28 -1.33 4.47 -11.52
N GLU A 29 -0.10 4.55 -12.04
CA GLU A 29 0.36 3.71 -13.15
C GLU A 29 1.28 2.56 -12.69
N GLY A 30 1.61 2.50 -11.39
CA GLY A 30 2.44 1.42 -10.84
C GLY A 30 3.90 1.43 -11.31
N ARG A 31 4.40 2.55 -11.84
CA ARG A 31 5.75 2.64 -12.38
C ARG A 31 6.83 2.54 -11.30
N THR A 32 8.00 2.03 -11.70
CA THR A 32 9.17 2.02 -10.83
C THR A 32 9.60 3.46 -10.50
N ILE A 33 10.34 3.66 -9.39
CA ILE A 33 10.83 4.99 -9.00
C ILE A 33 11.70 5.58 -10.11
N ALA A 34 12.55 4.76 -10.73
CA ALA A 34 13.45 5.21 -11.79
C ALA A 34 12.67 5.74 -13.00
N ASP A 35 11.66 5.00 -13.46
CA ASP A 35 10.88 5.38 -14.64
C ASP A 35 9.99 6.59 -14.36
N ALA A 36 9.34 6.63 -13.20
CA ALA A 36 8.53 7.77 -12.79
C ALA A 36 9.36 9.06 -12.63
N CYS A 37 10.60 8.93 -12.13
CA CYS A 37 11.54 10.04 -12.02
C CYS A 37 12.04 10.50 -13.40
N ALA A 38 12.37 9.57 -14.28
CA ALA A 38 12.80 9.85 -15.64
C ALA A 38 11.72 10.62 -16.42
N GLU A 39 10.47 10.17 -16.36
CA GLU A 39 9.35 10.83 -17.03
C GLU A 39 9.03 12.21 -16.41
N ALA A 40 9.10 12.33 -15.09
CA ALA A 40 8.87 13.61 -14.42
C ALA A 40 10.06 14.59 -14.52
N GLY A 41 11.19 14.17 -15.08
CA GLY A 41 12.39 14.97 -15.24
C GLY A 41 13.04 15.34 -13.90
N ILE A 42 13.13 14.38 -12.97
CA ILE A 42 13.86 14.47 -11.71
C ILE A 42 14.85 13.32 -11.57
N SER A 43 15.92 13.51 -10.79
CA SER A 43 16.84 12.43 -10.48
C SER A 43 16.28 11.49 -9.40
N PRO A 44 16.57 10.19 -9.46
CA PRO A 44 16.20 9.25 -8.39
C PRO A 44 16.74 9.66 -7.02
N GLN A 45 17.95 10.22 -6.95
CA GLN A 45 18.53 10.73 -5.71
C GLN A 45 17.73 11.92 -5.16
N GLY A 46 17.23 12.79 -6.05
CA GLY A 46 16.35 13.90 -5.69
C GLY A 46 15.04 13.41 -5.08
N TRP A 47 14.48 12.31 -5.60
CA TRP A 47 13.33 11.63 -5.03
C TRP A 47 13.59 11.14 -3.61
N TYR A 48 14.65 10.35 -3.40
CA TYR A 48 14.98 9.82 -2.06
C TYR A 48 15.24 10.94 -1.05
N LYS A 49 15.90 12.03 -1.47
CA LYS A 49 16.07 13.22 -0.62
C LYS A 49 14.73 13.89 -0.30
N ALA A 50 13.84 14.01 -1.27
CA ALA A 50 12.53 14.62 -1.06
C ALA A 50 11.67 13.80 -0.10
N MET A 51 11.72 12.46 -0.16
CA MET A 51 10.95 11.56 0.71
C MET A 51 11.32 11.65 2.20
N LYS A 52 12.48 12.24 2.54
CA LYS A 52 12.84 12.52 3.94
C LYS A 52 11.99 13.65 4.55
N ARG A 53 11.28 14.44 3.73
CA ARG A 53 10.46 15.56 4.19
C ARG A 53 9.06 15.06 4.55
N PRO A 54 8.53 15.32 5.77
CA PRO A 54 7.20 14.87 6.19
C PRO A 54 6.10 15.26 5.20
N ALA A 55 6.07 16.53 4.77
CA ALA A 55 5.06 17.01 3.83
C ALA A 55 5.02 16.28 2.47
N VAL A 56 6.14 15.69 2.03
CA VAL A 56 6.19 14.88 0.80
C VAL A 56 5.58 13.50 1.05
N ARG A 57 5.86 12.92 2.22
CA ARG A 57 5.29 11.62 2.63
C ARG A 57 3.79 11.72 2.85
N ASP A 58 3.34 12.78 3.53
CA ASP A 58 1.91 13.02 3.77
C ASP A 58 1.14 13.10 2.44
N HIS A 59 1.72 13.77 1.44
CA HIS A 59 1.13 13.87 0.12
C HIS A 59 1.15 12.54 -0.64
N LEU A 60 2.22 11.75 -0.53
CA LEU A 60 2.26 10.41 -1.11
C LEU A 60 1.15 9.53 -0.51
N GLU A 61 1.00 9.54 0.81
CA GLU A 61 -0.04 8.78 1.53
C GLU A 61 -1.44 9.27 1.18
N GLU A 62 -1.65 10.57 0.98
CA GLU A 62 -2.90 11.15 0.50
C GLU A 62 -3.26 10.64 -0.90
N VAL A 63 -2.30 10.69 -1.83
CA VAL A 63 -2.50 10.23 -3.22
C VAL A 63 -2.79 8.72 -3.25
N GLN A 64 -2.10 7.92 -2.43
CA GLN A 64 -2.37 6.49 -2.27
C GLN A 64 -3.77 6.22 -1.74
N ARG A 65 -4.18 6.92 -0.67
CA ARG A 65 -5.52 6.77 -0.09
C ARG A 65 -6.62 7.13 -1.09
N ARG A 66 -6.44 8.23 -1.84
CA ARG A 66 -7.37 8.65 -2.89
C ARG A 66 -7.49 7.59 -3.98
N PHE A 67 -6.37 7.05 -4.45
CA PHE A 67 -6.37 6.03 -5.49
C PHE A 67 -7.07 4.74 -5.04
N VAL A 68 -6.78 4.25 -3.82
CA VAL A 68 -7.46 3.07 -3.27
C VAL A 68 -8.96 3.31 -3.16
N ALA A 69 -9.39 4.46 -2.62
CA ALA A 69 -10.80 4.80 -2.51
C ALA A 69 -11.50 4.84 -3.89
N GLU A 70 -10.84 5.36 -4.92
CA GLU A 70 -11.36 5.38 -6.29
C GLU A 70 -11.49 3.97 -6.88
N VAL A 71 -10.48 3.11 -6.70
CA VAL A 71 -10.52 1.72 -7.15
C VAL A 71 -11.62 0.94 -6.43
N ASP A 72 -11.75 1.12 -5.12
CA ASP A 72 -12.80 0.46 -4.33
C ASP A 72 -14.20 0.93 -4.74
N ALA A 73 -14.37 2.23 -5.00
CA ALA A 73 -15.64 2.76 -5.53
C ALA A 73 -16.00 2.15 -6.89
N ASN A 74 -15.00 1.94 -7.76
CA ASN A 74 -15.17 1.37 -9.09
C ASN A 74 -15.22 -0.17 -9.10
N ARG A 75 -14.96 -0.82 -7.96
CA ARG A 75 -14.87 -2.29 -7.85
C ARG A 75 -16.12 -3.01 -8.35
N GLY A 76 -17.30 -2.45 -8.07
CA GLY A 76 -18.56 -3.02 -8.54
C GLY A 76 -18.67 -3.00 -10.07
N LEU A 77 -18.28 -1.90 -10.70
CA LEU A 77 -18.26 -1.74 -12.15
C LEU A 77 -17.25 -2.67 -12.82
N ILE A 78 -16.03 -2.74 -12.28
CA ILE A 78 -14.98 -3.65 -12.76
C ILE A 78 -15.44 -5.11 -12.64
N LYS A 79 -16.09 -5.47 -11.52
CA LYS A 79 -16.67 -6.81 -11.34
C LYS A 79 -17.75 -7.10 -12.39
N ALA A 80 -18.64 -6.14 -12.67
CA ALA A 80 -19.66 -6.31 -13.71
C ALA A 80 -19.05 -6.51 -15.10
N GLN A 81 -18.03 -5.74 -15.46
CA GLN A 81 -17.29 -5.91 -16.73
C GLN A 81 -16.59 -7.27 -16.80
N ALA A 82 -15.94 -7.71 -15.72
CA ALA A 82 -15.31 -9.02 -15.67
C ALA A 82 -16.32 -10.16 -15.88
N LEU A 83 -17.54 -10.02 -15.33
CA LEU A 83 -18.62 -10.99 -15.55
C LEU A 83 -19.11 -10.99 -17.00
N GLN A 84 -19.18 -9.83 -17.66
CA GLN A 84 -19.52 -9.74 -19.08
C GLN A 84 -18.49 -10.46 -19.95
N VAL A 85 -17.19 -10.23 -19.69
CA VAL A 85 -16.09 -10.91 -20.41
C VAL A 85 -16.12 -12.42 -20.15
N ALA A 86 -16.39 -12.85 -18.91
CA ALA A 86 -16.52 -14.27 -18.59
C ALA A 86 -17.68 -14.94 -19.35
N LEU A 87 -18.82 -14.25 -19.49
CA LEU A 87 -19.95 -14.72 -20.28
C LEU A 87 -19.57 -14.85 -21.76
N GLU A 88 -18.90 -13.84 -22.33
CA GLU A 88 -18.43 -13.87 -23.72
C GLU A 88 -17.49 -15.06 -23.98
N LEU A 89 -16.51 -15.28 -23.09
CA LEU A 89 -15.60 -16.42 -23.17
C LEU A 89 -16.33 -17.75 -23.06
N MET A 90 -17.33 -17.85 -22.19
CA MET A 90 -18.14 -19.07 -22.05
C MET A 90 -18.90 -19.40 -23.35
N LEU A 91 -19.44 -18.39 -24.05
CA LEU A 91 -20.25 -18.57 -25.25
C LEU A 91 -19.40 -18.77 -26.52
N HIS A 92 -18.28 -18.05 -26.64
CA HIS A 92 -17.56 -17.93 -27.92
C HIS A 92 -16.15 -18.50 -27.92
N ALA A 93 -15.58 -18.91 -26.77
CA ALA A 93 -14.23 -19.48 -26.77
C ALA A 93 -14.18 -20.79 -27.58
N LYS A 94 -13.15 -20.91 -28.43
CA LYS A 94 -12.89 -22.11 -29.24
C LYS A 94 -12.47 -23.32 -28.40
N SER A 95 -11.94 -23.07 -27.19
CA SER A 95 -11.44 -24.11 -26.30
C SER A 95 -12.52 -24.53 -25.30
N GLU A 96 -12.87 -25.82 -25.30
CA GLU A 96 -13.87 -26.37 -24.38
C GLU A 96 -13.44 -26.28 -22.92
N SER A 97 -12.14 -26.39 -22.64
CA SER A 97 -11.61 -26.26 -21.28
C SER A 97 -11.80 -24.85 -20.71
N ILE A 98 -11.65 -23.81 -21.54
CA ILE A 98 -11.92 -22.43 -21.15
C ILE A 98 -13.41 -22.24 -20.88
N ARG A 99 -14.29 -22.77 -21.75
CA ARG A 99 -15.75 -22.70 -21.56
C ARG A 99 -16.19 -23.40 -20.27
N ALA A 100 -15.69 -24.61 -20.02
CA ALA A 100 -15.99 -25.36 -18.80
C ALA A 100 -15.53 -24.61 -17.54
N ARG A 101 -14.33 -24.02 -17.56
CA ARG A 101 -13.81 -23.22 -16.44
C ARG A 101 -14.63 -21.94 -16.20
N MET A 102 -15.09 -21.26 -17.26
CA MET A 102 -15.94 -20.08 -17.10
C MET A 102 -17.33 -20.45 -16.59
N ALA A 103 -17.89 -21.59 -17.05
CA ALA A 103 -19.16 -22.11 -16.52
C ALA A 103 -19.03 -22.46 -15.03
N GLU A 104 -17.94 -23.12 -14.63
CA GLU A 104 -17.65 -23.40 -13.21
C GLU A 104 -17.49 -22.10 -12.40
N PHE A 105 -16.72 -21.14 -12.91
CA PHE A 105 -16.51 -19.85 -12.26
C PHE A 105 -17.82 -19.07 -12.04
N LEU A 106 -18.68 -19.00 -13.06
CA LEU A 106 -19.97 -18.30 -12.98
C LEU A 106 -21.00 -19.05 -12.11
N ALA A 107 -20.95 -20.38 -12.09
CA ALA A 107 -21.82 -21.20 -11.24
C ALA A 107 -21.35 -21.27 -9.77
N SER A 108 -20.06 -21.00 -9.51
CA SER A 108 -19.44 -21.11 -8.18
C SER A 108 -19.67 -19.87 -7.30
N ASP A 109 -20.79 -19.17 -7.46
CA ASP A 109 -21.08 -17.94 -6.74
C ASP A 109 -21.06 -18.18 -5.22
N GLY A 110 -20.04 -17.66 -4.55
CA GLY A 110 -19.94 -17.68 -3.08
C GLY A 110 -19.12 -18.80 -2.44
N LYS A 111 -18.41 -19.66 -3.17
CA LYS A 111 -17.35 -20.47 -2.55
C LYS A 111 -16.16 -19.57 -2.22
N ALA A 112 -16.25 -18.85 -1.10
CA ALA A 112 -15.11 -18.17 -0.52
C ALA A 112 -13.97 -19.19 -0.35
N PRO A 113 -12.71 -18.84 -0.69
CA PRO A 113 -11.59 -19.71 -0.38
C PRO A 113 -11.61 -19.95 1.14
N GLN A 114 -11.92 -21.19 1.54
CA GLN A 114 -11.81 -21.56 2.94
C GLN A 114 -10.34 -21.51 3.31
N VAL A 115 -9.94 -20.45 4.01
CA VAL A 115 -8.63 -20.38 4.64
C VAL A 115 -8.65 -21.39 5.80
N SER A 116 -8.14 -22.59 5.57
CA SER A 116 -7.90 -23.57 6.62
C SER A 116 -6.62 -23.20 7.36
N VAL A 117 -6.76 -22.56 8.52
CA VAL A 117 -5.64 -22.36 9.45
C VAL A 117 -5.44 -23.65 10.23
N ASN A 118 -4.50 -24.49 9.78
CA ASN A 118 -4.07 -25.65 10.55
C ASN A 118 -3.02 -25.18 11.59
N ILE A 119 -3.42 -25.08 12.85
CA ILE A 119 -2.49 -24.86 13.97
C ILE A 119 -1.99 -26.24 14.41
N ASP A 120 -0.74 -26.56 14.07
CA ASP A 120 -0.08 -27.77 14.59
C ASP A 120 0.33 -27.54 16.05
N ALA A 121 -0.51 -28.00 16.98
CA ALA A 121 -0.32 -27.84 18.43
C ALA A 121 0.81 -28.72 19.02
N ARG A 122 1.61 -29.38 18.18
CA ARG A 122 2.67 -30.30 18.62
C ARG A 122 4.03 -29.64 18.86
N GLN A 123 4.22 -28.38 18.45
CA GLN A 123 5.38 -27.58 18.85
C GLN A 123 5.02 -26.74 20.07
N GLY A 124 5.60 -27.09 21.22
CA GLY A 124 5.29 -26.55 22.56
C GLY A 124 5.69 -25.10 22.77
N GLY A 125 4.95 -24.18 22.14
CA GLY A 125 5.01 -22.74 22.40
C GLY A 125 3.60 -22.18 22.46
N GLY A 126 2.84 -22.55 23.49
CA GLY A 126 1.49 -22.06 23.71
C GLY A 126 1.50 -20.58 24.11
N TYR A 127 0.57 -19.79 23.57
CA TYR A 127 0.29 -18.46 24.10
C TYR A 127 -0.46 -18.61 25.44
N GLU A 128 0.17 -18.17 26.52
CA GLU A 128 -0.46 -18.12 27.84
C GLU A 128 -1.41 -16.93 27.91
N TYR A 129 -2.71 -17.18 28.13
CA TYR A 129 -3.68 -16.11 28.35
C TYR A 129 -3.41 -15.42 29.70
N ARG A 130 -2.83 -14.22 29.66
CA ARG A 130 -2.57 -13.38 30.83
C ARG A 130 -3.75 -12.46 31.11
N ARG A 131 -4.15 -12.34 32.38
CA ARG A 131 -5.28 -11.49 32.80
C ARG A 131 -4.92 -10.00 32.70
N PRO A 132 -5.89 -9.10 32.48
CA PRO A 132 -5.64 -7.66 32.37
C PRO A 132 -4.88 -7.15 33.62
N GLY A 133 -3.71 -6.55 33.40
CA GLY A 133 -2.83 -6.01 34.46
C GLY A 133 -1.47 -6.70 34.60
N GLN A 134 -1.22 -7.81 33.89
CA GLN A 134 0.07 -8.49 33.94
C GLN A 134 1.05 -7.90 32.90
N ARG A 135 2.20 -7.39 33.37
CA ARG A 135 3.30 -6.87 32.52
C ARG A 135 4.00 -8.04 31.80
N VAL A 136 4.20 -7.93 30.48
CA VAL A 136 4.60 -9.07 29.63
C VAL A 136 6.07 -9.05 29.20
N VAL A 137 6.77 -7.91 29.16
CA VAL A 137 8.20 -7.87 28.83
C VAL A 137 8.83 -6.64 29.50
N GLU A 138 9.85 -6.83 30.33
CA GLU A 138 10.83 -5.77 30.61
C GLU A 138 11.94 -5.92 29.56
N ILE A 139 12.06 -4.93 28.68
CA ILE A 139 13.17 -4.83 27.74
C ILE A 139 14.28 -4.13 28.52
N GLU A 140 15.29 -4.89 28.96
CA GLU A 140 16.51 -4.27 29.47
C GLU A 140 17.28 -3.68 28.28
N GLU A 141 17.44 -2.36 28.28
CA GLU A 141 18.31 -1.69 27.31
C GLU A 141 19.76 -2.00 27.68
N GLU A 142 20.42 -2.88 26.92
CA GLU A 142 21.87 -3.01 26.99
C GLU A 142 22.52 -1.66 26.62
N PRO A 143 23.45 -1.14 27.45
CA PRO A 143 24.11 0.13 27.14
C PRO A 143 24.98 -0.02 25.90
N ILE A 144 24.71 0.80 24.89
CA ILE A 144 25.56 0.96 23.71
C ILE A 144 26.95 1.39 24.20
N SER A 145 27.92 0.48 24.15
CA SER A 145 29.33 0.79 24.42
C SER A 145 29.83 1.78 23.38
N SER A 146 30.01 3.03 23.78
CA SER A 146 30.78 4.01 23.03
C SER A 146 32.25 3.90 23.43
N GLU A 147 33.05 3.16 22.65
CA GLU A 147 34.50 3.33 22.69
C GLU A 147 35.02 3.75 21.30
N PRO A 148 35.75 4.88 21.23
CA PRO A 148 36.57 5.24 20.10
C PRO A 148 38.04 4.84 20.38
N GLU A 149 38.61 4.01 19.51
CA GLU A 149 40.06 4.04 19.18
C GLU A 149 40.24 3.90 17.66
#